data_AF-W6YG30-F1
#
_entry.id   AF-W6YG30-F1
#
_cell.length_a   1.000
_cell.length_b   1.000
_cell.length_c   1.000
_cell.angle_alpha   90.00
_cell.angle_beta   90.00
_cell.angle_gamma   90.00
#
_symmetry.space_group_name_H-M   'P 1'
#
loop_
_entity.id
_entity.type
_entity.pdbx_description
1 polymer ?
#
loop_
_entity_poly.entity_id
_entity_poly.type
_entity_poly.pdbx_seq_one_letter_code
_entity_poly.pdbx_strand_id
1 'polypeptide(L)' 'MPISKKDRIQREHRKAEKAGTRAPVKANGLPVKAPKPTSICQNCRREIVNTNKAQLEAHAASHDSVAWPKEKCWPNDF' A
#
# COMPACT_ATOMS: atom_id res chain seq x y z
N MET A 1 -23.97 34.50 16.33
CA MET A 1 -22.63 34.12 16.84
C MET A 1 -21.67 34.08 15.67
N PRO A 2 -20.62 34.92 15.64
CA PRO A 2 -19.62 34.86 14.59
C PRO A 2 -18.97 33.46 14.56
N ILE A 3 -18.71 32.96 13.35
CA ILE A 3 -18.03 31.67 13.17
C ILE A 3 -16.66 31.73 13.82
N SER A 4 -16.35 30.72 14.64
CA SER A 4 -15.04 30.61 15.25
C SER A 4 -13.98 30.43 14.16
N LYS A 5 -12.76 30.90 14.42
CA LYS A 5 -11.61 30.67 13.53
C LYS A 5 -11.44 29.18 13.20
N LYS A 6 -11.71 28.30 14.17
CA LYS A 6 -11.62 26.84 14.02
C LYS A 6 -12.65 26.29 13.04
N ASP A 7 -13.89 26.77 13.11
CA ASP A 7 -14.95 26.35 12.19
C ASP A 7 -14.70 26.83 10.76
N ARG A 8 -14.12 28.03 10.60
CA ARG A 8 -13.68 28.52 9.29
C ARG A 8 -12.63 27.59 8.67
N ILE A 9 -11.60 27.23 9.44
CA ILE A 9 -10.52 26.34 8.98
C ILE A 9 -11.06 24.93 8.66
N GLN A 10 -11.96 24.39 9.48
CA GLN A 10 -12.57 23.09 9.17
C GLN A 10 -13.37 23.12 7.86
N ARG A 11 -14.09 24.21 7.57
CA ARG A 11 -14.80 24.34 6.28
C ARG A 11 -13.84 24.38 5.11
N GLU A 12 -12.70 25.07 5.24
CA GLU A 12 -11.65 25.08 4.21
C GLU A 12 -11.01 23.72 4.02
N HIS A 13 -10.71 23.00 5.10
CA HIS A 13 -10.19 21.64 5.04
C HIS A 13 -11.17 20.69 4.35
N ARG A 14 -12.46 20.73 4.70
CA ARG A 14 -13.50 19.93 4.05
C ARG A 14 -13.67 20.30 2.58
N LYS A 15 -13.54 21.58 2.22
CA LYS A 15 -13.57 22.04 0.83
C LYS A 15 -12.37 21.51 0.03
N ALA A 16 -11.17 21.53 0.62
CA ALA A 16 -9.95 20.98 0.02
C ALA A 16 -9.98 19.44 -0.09
N GLU A 17 -10.55 18.74 0.90
CA GLU A 17 -10.81 17.30 0.82
C GLU A 17 -11.81 16.96 -0.28
N LYS A 18 -12.91 17.71 -0.38
CA LYS A 18 -13.90 17.53 -1.46
C LYS A 18 -13.33 17.83 -2.84
N ALA A 19 -12.37 18.75 -2.94
CA ALA A 19 -11.64 19.05 -4.17
C ALA A 19 -10.51 18.03 -4.46
N GLY A 20 -10.23 17.09 -3.56
CA GLY A 20 -9.16 16.11 -3.70
C GLY A 20 -7.74 16.69 -3.63
N THR A 21 -7.58 17.96 -3.23
CA THR A 21 -6.28 18.66 -3.22
C THR A 21 -5.54 18.55 -1.88
N ARG A 22 -6.19 18.03 -0.84
CA ARG A 22 -5.56 17.79 0.46
C ARG A 22 -4.88 16.43 0.47
N ALA A 23 -3.56 16.41 0.61
CA ALA A 23 -2.80 15.17 0.76
C ALA A 23 -3.26 14.42 2.02
N PRO A 24 -3.44 13.08 1.95
CA PRO A 24 -3.80 12.29 3.11
C PRO A 24 -2.68 12.36 4.14
N VAL A 25 -3.04 12.76 5.36
CA VAL A 25 -2.14 12.83 6.51
C VAL A 25 -2.66 11.91 7.61
N LYS A 26 -1.75 11.28 8.33
CA LYS A 26 -2.09 10.52 9.55
C LYS A 26 -2.63 11.48 10.62
N ALA A 27 -3.23 10.94 11.68
CA ALA A 27 -3.70 11.73 12.82
C ALA A 27 -2.60 12.65 13.42
N ASN A 28 -1.34 12.23 13.32
CA ASN A 28 -0.17 12.99 13.78
C ASN A 28 0.38 14.00 12.76
N GLY A 29 -0.34 14.27 11.66
CA GLY A 29 0.04 15.27 10.66
C GLY A 29 1.11 14.84 9.64
N LEU A 30 1.67 13.64 9.77
CA LEU A 30 2.62 13.08 8.80
C LEU A 30 1.91 12.63 7.52
N PRO A 31 2.46 12.92 6.32
CA PRO A 31 1.93 12.42 5.05
C PRO A 31 1.80 10.89 5.04
N VAL A 32 0.68 10.39 4.51
CA VAL A 32 0.49 8.95 4.28
C VAL A 32 1.29 8.56 3.03
N LYS A 33 2.30 7.71 3.22
CA LYS A 33 3.04 7.12 2.10
C LYS A 33 2.17 6.09 1.40
N ALA A 34 2.14 6.13 0.07
CA ALA A 34 1.41 5.14 -0.73
C ALA A 34 1.87 3.71 -0.37
N PRO A 35 0.94 2.73 -0.32
CA PRO A 35 1.29 1.34 -0.08
C PRO A 35 2.27 0.86 -1.16
N LYS A 36 3.27 0.07 -0.76
CA LYS A 36 4.19 -0.54 -1.71
C LYS A 36 3.41 -1.55 -2.56
N PRO A 37 3.71 -1.68 -3.86
CA PRO A 37 3.09 -2.72 -4.66
C PRO A 37 3.47 -4.09 -4.09
N THR A 38 2.48 -4.96 -3.98
CA THR A 38 2.59 -6.31 -3.46
C THR A 38 2.11 -7.31 -4.51
N SER A 39 2.69 -8.51 -4.45
CA SER A 39 2.23 -9.67 -5.20
C SER A 39 1.76 -10.74 -4.22
N ILE A 40 0.82 -11.56 -4.67
CA ILE A 40 0.24 -12.66 -3.89
C ILE A 40 0.81 -13.98 -4.38
N CYS A 41 1.40 -14.75 -3.46
CA CYS A 41 1.91 -16.09 -3.76
C CYS A 41 0.74 -17.02 -4.10
N GLN A 42 0.78 -17.66 -5.28
CA GLN A 42 -0.32 -18.53 -5.71
C GLN A 42 -0.44 -19.84 -4.91
N ASN A 43 0.61 -20.24 -4.18
CA ASN A 43 0.58 -21.42 -3.31
C ASN A 43 -0.09 -21.11 -1.96
N CYS A 44 0.52 -20.21 -1.17
CA CYS A 44 0.12 -19.97 0.21
C CYS A 44 -0.63 -18.65 0.44
N ARG A 45 -0.91 -17.89 -0.63
CA ARG A 45 -1.60 -16.59 -0.61
C ARG A 45 -0.96 -15.50 0.23
N ARG A 46 0.33 -15.63 0.54
CA ARG A 46 1.08 -14.60 1.25
C ARG A 46 1.30 -13.39 0.33
N GLU A 47 0.98 -12.20 0.84
CA GLU A 47 1.30 -10.94 0.19
C GLU A 47 2.74 -10.52 0.52
N ILE A 48 3.53 -10.27 -0.52
CA ILE A 48 4.93 -9.84 -0.40
C ILE A 48 5.17 -8.65 -1.30
N VAL A 49 6.00 -7.71 -0.86
CA VAL A 49 6.38 -6.53 -1.65
C VAL A 49 7.11 -6.97 -2.92
N ASN A 50 6.57 -6.60 -4.08
CA ASN A 50 7.05 -7.11 -5.37
C ASN A 50 8.20 -6.30 -5.98
N THR A 51 8.51 -5.14 -5.39
CA THR A 51 9.68 -4.34 -5.80
C THR A 51 11.00 -5.01 -5.49
N ASN A 52 11.02 -6.05 -4.66
CA ASN A 52 12.23 -6.80 -4.30
C ASN A 52 12.10 -8.27 -4.74
N LYS A 53 12.58 -8.56 -5.97
CA LYS A 53 12.54 -9.91 -6.54
C LYS A 53 13.28 -10.95 -5.69
N ALA A 54 14.37 -10.58 -5.02
CA ALA A 54 15.10 -11.51 -4.14
C ALA A 54 14.24 -12.02 -2.97
N GLN A 55 13.31 -11.19 -2.47
CA GLN A 55 12.38 -11.60 -1.41
C GLN A 55 11.34 -12.60 -1.94
N LEU A 56 10.87 -12.42 -3.18
CA LEU A 56 9.95 -13.35 -3.84
C LEU A 56 10.63 -14.70 -4.12
N GLU A 57 11.89 -14.70 -4.55
CA GLU A 57 12.68 -15.92 -4.76
C GLU A 57 12.93 -16.65 -3.44
N ALA A 58 13.35 -15.94 -2.39
CA ALA A 58 13.54 -16.52 -1.07
C ALA A 58 12.24 -17.11 -0.50
N HIS A 59 11.09 -16.49 -0.79
CA HIS A 59 9.79 -17.07 -0.43
C HIS A 59 9.46 -18.31 -1.26
N ALA A 60 9.68 -18.28 -2.58
CA ALA A 60 9.46 -19.43 -3.44
C ALA A 60 10.32 -20.63 -3.01
N ALA A 61 11.56 -20.38 -2.56
CA ALA A 61 12.47 -21.38 -2.02
C ALA A 61 11.98 -22.05 -0.71
N SER A 62 10.99 -21.47 -0.02
CA SER A 62 10.34 -22.12 1.13
C SER A 62 9.30 -23.18 0.74
N HIS A 63 8.89 -23.19 -0.53
CA HIS A 63 8.02 -24.22 -1.10
C HIS A 63 8.88 -25.31 -1.76
N ASP A 64 8.26 -26.46 -2.02
CA ASP A 64 8.89 -27.51 -2.82
C ASP A 64 9.23 -26.97 -4.21
N SER A 65 10.53 -26.83 -4.50
CA SER A 65 11.03 -26.22 -5.74
C SER A 65 10.68 -27.04 -6.99
N VAL A 66 10.37 -28.33 -6.83
CA VAL A 66 9.98 -29.21 -7.93
C VAL A 66 8.51 -29.01 -8.29
N ALA A 67 7.61 -29.03 -7.31
CA ALA A 67 6.18 -28.84 -7.54
C ALA A 67 5.77 -27.36 -7.72
N TRP A 68 6.54 -26.45 -7.12
CA TRP A 68 6.27 -25.02 -7.02
C TRP A 68 7.53 -24.17 -7.31
N PRO A 69 7.93 -24.05 -8.58
CA PRO A 69 8.96 -23.11 -8.98
C PRO A 69 8.49 -21.65 -8.77
N LYS A 70 9.45 -20.71 -8.77
CA LYS A 70 9.20 -19.27 -8.54
C LYS A 70 8.22 -18.65 -9.55
N GLU A 71 8.30 -19.06 -10.81
CA GLU A 71 7.39 -18.63 -11.89
C GLU A 71 5.93 -19.02 -11.59
N LYS A 72 5.73 -20.19 -10.98
CA LYS A 72 4.40 -20.65 -10.58
C LYS A 72 3.90 -19.94 -9.32
N CYS A 73 4.79 -19.61 -8.38
CA CYS A 73 4.43 -18.83 -7.20
C CYS A 73 4.06 -17.39 -7.55
N TRP A 74 4.71 -16.81 -8.57
CA TRP A 74 4.64 -15.38 -8.91
C TRP A 74 4.47 -15.13 -10.43
N PRO A 75 3.33 -15.50 -11.04
CA PRO A 75 3.19 -15.49 -12.51
C PRO A 75 3.28 -14.11 -13.17
N ASN A 76 3.17 -13.03 -12.39
CA ASN A 76 3.20 -11.65 -12.88
C ASN A 76 4.55 -10.95 -12.60
N ASP A 77 5.45 -11.58 -11.86
CA ASP A 77 6.74 -10.98 -11.44
C ASP A 77 7.97 -11.74 -11.98
N PHE A 78 7.77 -12.99 -12.40
CA PHE A 78 8.72 -13.90 -13.05
C PHE A 78 8.06 -14.59 -14.23
#